data_AF-A0A177M727-F1
#
_entry.id   AF-A0A177M727-F1
#
_cell.length_a   1.000
_cell.length_b   1.000
_cell.length_c   1.000
_cell.angle_alpha   90.00
_cell.angle_beta   90.00
_cell.angle_gamma   90.00
#
_symmetry.space_group_name_H-M   'P 1'
#
loop_
_entity.id
_entity.type
_entity.pdbx_description
1 polymer ?
#
loop_
_entity_poly.entity_id
_entity_poly.type
_entity_poly.pdbx_seq_one_letter_code
_entity_poly.pdbx_strand_id
1 'polypeptide(L)'
;MDVTLESVRSIFVDVLEGRMTREAADRWAYSLVLASELGTLTFVPAEEKRRIWDSVMYLYGIDTMDAPGEYLHTEEDIRAAMQEKVGRQ
;
A
#
# COMPACT_ATOMS: atom_id res chain seq x y z
N MET A 1 -12.65 -7.34 8.31
CA MET A 1 -11.23 -7.35 7.92
C MET A 1 -10.62 -6.10 8.50
N ASP A 2 -9.55 -6.24 9.26
CA ASP A 2 -8.96 -5.12 9.98
C ASP A 2 -7.67 -4.73 9.29
N VAL A 3 -7.49 -3.42 9.08
CA VAL A 3 -6.26 -2.88 8.51
C VAL A 3 -5.70 -1.81 9.44
N THR A 4 -4.41 -1.93 9.72
CA THR A 4 -3.65 -0.99 10.54
C THR A 4 -2.60 -0.29 9.70
N LEU A 5 -2.09 0.85 10.20
CA LEU A 5 -0.94 1.52 9.59
C LEU A 5 0.28 0.59 9.49
N GLU A 6 0.46 -0.28 10.47
CA GLU A 6 1.54 -1.27 10.49
C GLU A 6 1.35 -2.36 9.43
N SER A 7 0.11 -2.80 9.19
CA SER A 7 -0.19 -3.74 8.11
C SER A 7 0.22 -3.15 6.75
N VAL A 8 -0.12 -1.87 6.51
CA VAL A 8 0.27 -1.18 5.28
C VAL A 8 1.79 -1.01 5.19
N ARG A 9 2.44 -0.64 6.31
CA ARG A 9 3.90 -0.52 6.39
C ARG A 9 4.60 -1.81 5.99
N SER A 10 4.13 -2.96 6.49
CA SER A 10 4.73 -4.26 6.15
C SER A 10 4.75 -4.48 4.64
N ILE A 11 3.67 -4.13 3.93
CA ILE A 11 3.61 -4.27 2.47
C ILE A 11 4.64 -3.39 1.77
N PHE A 12 4.82 -2.14 2.20
CA PHE A 12 5.90 -1.28 1.67
C PHE A 12 7.28 -1.91 1.87
N VAL A 13 7.56 -2.42 3.09
CA VAL A 13 8.84 -3.06 3.41
C VAL A 13 9.03 -4.32 2.58
N ASP A 14 8.01 -5.17 2.45
CA ASP A 14 8.10 -6.41 1.69
C ASP A 14 8.34 -6.16 0.19
N VAL A 15 7.76 -5.10 -0.38
CA VAL A 15 8.06 -4.67 -1.76
C VAL A 15 9.50 -4.19 -1.89
N LEU A 16 9.96 -3.32 -0.99
CA LEU A 16 11.32 -2.76 -1.02
C LEU A 16 12.42 -3.81 -0.77
N GLU A 17 12.11 -4.86 -0.02
CA GLU A 17 13.02 -5.97 0.24
C GLU A 17 12.89 -7.12 -0.78
N GLY A 18 12.00 -7.00 -1.76
CA GLY A 18 11.75 -8.03 -2.77
C GLY A 18 11.09 -9.30 -2.24
N ARG A 19 10.51 -9.26 -1.02
CA ARG A 19 9.72 -10.36 -0.44
C ARG A 19 8.32 -10.45 -1.02
N MET A 20 7.81 -9.33 -1.56
CA MET A 20 6.53 -9.22 -2.25
C MET A 20 6.73 -8.49 -3.59
N THR A 21 6.11 -8.98 -4.67
CA THR A 21 6.13 -8.25 -5.94
C THR A 21 5.17 -7.06 -5.92
N ARG A 22 5.36 -6.10 -6.81
CA ARG A 22 4.47 -4.94 -6.91
C ARG A 22 3.05 -5.33 -7.29
N GLU A 23 2.89 -6.32 -8.17
CA GLU A 23 1.59 -6.87 -8.55
C GLU A 23 0.90 -7.52 -7.35
N ALA A 24 1.64 -8.25 -6.51
CA ALA A 24 1.08 -8.83 -5.29
C ALA A 24 0.64 -7.75 -4.30
N ALA A 25 1.39 -6.65 -4.19
CA ALA A 25 1.02 -5.50 -3.37
C ALA A 25 -0.21 -4.75 -3.92
N ASP A 26 -0.31 -4.57 -5.25
CA ASP A 26 -1.52 -4.04 -5.90
C ASP A 26 -2.75 -4.91 -5.59
N ARG A 27 -2.62 -6.24 -5.75
CA ARG A 27 -3.74 -7.16 -5.47
C ARG A 27 -4.14 -7.17 -4.02
N TRP A 28 -3.18 -7.04 -3.10
CA TRP A 28 -3.48 -6.84 -1.70
C TRP A 28 -4.26 -5.53 -1.47
N ALA A 29 -3.82 -4.42 -2.04
CA ALA A 29 -4.50 -3.13 -1.91
C ALA A 29 -5.91 -3.17 -2.53
N TYR A 30 -6.07 -3.79 -3.69
CA TYR A 30 -7.36 -4.03 -4.34
C TYR A 30 -8.32 -4.83 -3.44
N SER A 31 -7.82 -5.83 -2.71
CA SER A 31 -8.66 -6.60 -1.77
C SER A 31 -9.23 -5.73 -0.64
N LEU A 32 -8.47 -4.72 -0.18
CA LEU A 32 -8.94 -3.75 0.80
C LEU A 32 -9.97 -2.80 0.19
N VAL A 33 -9.78 -2.38 -1.07
CA VAL A 33 -10.77 -1.58 -1.80
C VAL A 33 -12.10 -2.31 -1.89
N LEU A 34 -12.09 -3.57 -2.33
CA LEU A 34 -13.30 -4.41 -2.36
C LEU A 34 -13.92 -4.57 -0.97
N ALA A 35 -13.12 -4.83 0.07
CA ALA A 35 -13.63 -4.96 1.43
C ALA A 35 -14.29 -3.66 1.93
N SER A 36 -13.75 -2.50 1.53
CA SER A 36 -14.30 -1.17 1.83
C SER A 36 -15.64 -0.95 1.13
N GLU A 37 -15.75 -1.28 -0.17
CA GLU A 37 -16.99 -1.19 -0.95
C GLU A 37 -18.10 -2.09 -0.36
N LEU A 38 -17.73 -3.27 0.12
CA LEU A 38 -18.63 -4.22 0.78
C LEU A 38 -18.97 -3.85 2.24
N GLY A 39 -18.38 -2.79 2.80
CA GLY A 39 -18.57 -2.39 4.19
C GLY A 39 -18.01 -3.39 5.22
N THR A 40 -17.06 -4.23 4.80
CA THR A 40 -16.43 -5.27 5.65
C THR A 40 -15.02 -4.90 6.12
N LEU A 41 -14.50 -3.76 5.69
CA LEU A 41 -13.21 -3.21 6.10
C LEU A 41 -13.35 -2.33 7.36
N THR A 42 -12.48 -2.57 8.34
CA THR A 42 -12.36 -1.78 9.57
C THR A 42 -10.95 -1.21 9.68
N PHE A 43 -10.84 0.09 9.91
CA PHE A 43 -9.56 0.79 10.07
C PHE A 43 -9.19 0.88 11.54
N VAL A 44 -7.98 0.48 11.89
CA VAL A 44 -7.52 0.41 13.27
C VAL A 44 -6.18 1.15 13.44
N PRO A 45 -6.09 2.20 14.27
CA PRO A 45 -7.21 2.83 14.97
C PRO A 45 -8.04 3.71 14.01
N ALA A 46 -9.29 4.02 14.37
CA ALA A 46 -10.24 4.68 13.46
C ALA A 46 -9.82 6.12 13.10
N GLU A 47 -9.14 6.82 14.01
CA GLU A 47 -8.59 8.16 13.81
C GLU A 47 -7.51 8.22 12.71
N GLU A 48 -6.84 7.10 12.45
CA GLU A 48 -5.83 7.01 11.38
C GLU A 48 -6.43 6.58 10.03
N LYS A 49 -7.75 6.37 9.94
CA LYS A 49 -8.43 5.90 8.72
C LYS A 49 -7.95 6.61 7.46
N ARG A 50 -7.88 7.95 7.45
CA ARG A 50 -7.46 8.72 6.26
C ARG A 50 -6.03 8.35 5.87
N ARG A 51 -5.11 8.32 6.83
CA ARG A 51 -3.70 8.03 6.60
C ARG A 51 -3.48 6.60 6.09
N ILE A 52 -4.17 5.63 6.71
CA ILE A 52 -4.16 4.23 6.29
C ILE A 52 -4.69 4.13 4.86
N TRP A 53 -5.82 4.76 4.57
CA TRP A 53 -6.45 4.72 3.25
C TRP A 53 -5.58 5.36 2.17
N ASP A 54 -4.99 6.53 2.41
CA ASP A 54 -4.09 7.20 1.48
C ASP A 54 -2.83 6.37 1.17
N SER A 55 -2.43 5.51 2.12
CA SER A 55 -1.32 4.56 1.95
C SER A 55 -1.74 3.34 1.11
N VAL A 56 -2.93 2.79 1.37
CA VAL A 56 -3.53 1.71 0.57
C VAL A 56 -3.71 2.15 -0.87
N MET A 57 -4.21 3.36 -1.10
CA MET A 57 -4.45 3.89 -2.44
C MET A 57 -3.16 4.17 -3.23
N TYR A 58 -2.01 4.34 -2.56
CA TYR A 58 -0.72 4.41 -3.25
C TYR A 58 -0.24 3.02 -3.68
N LEU A 59 -0.44 2.01 -2.82
CA LEU A 59 -0.11 0.63 -3.15
C LEU A 59 -1.03 0.07 -4.25
N TYR A 60 -2.26 0.57 -4.33
CA TYR A 60 -3.17 0.29 -5.43
C TYR A 60 -2.67 0.99 -6.70
N GLY A 61 -2.22 0.21 -7.68
CA GLY A 61 -1.55 0.69 -8.89
C GLY A 61 -0.03 0.81 -8.79
N ILE A 62 0.61 0.30 -7.73
CA ILE A 62 2.09 0.30 -7.60
C ILE A 62 2.80 -0.53 -8.68
N ASP A 63 2.06 -1.44 -9.33
CA ASP A 63 2.49 -2.24 -10.47
C ASP A 63 2.32 -1.54 -11.83
N THR A 64 1.83 -0.29 -11.85
CA THR A 64 1.72 0.49 -13.08
C THR A 64 3.09 0.65 -13.74
N MET A 65 3.15 0.31 -15.03
CA MET A 65 4.36 0.45 -15.85
C MET A 65 4.28 1.70 -16.73
N ASP A 66 5.38 2.45 -16.80
CA ASP A 66 5.53 3.58 -17.73
C ASP A 66 5.99 3.10 -19.12
N ALA A 67 6.80 2.03 -19.15
CA ALA A 67 7.24 1.34 -20.35
C ALA A 67 7.32 -0.19 -20.11
N PRO A 68 7.39 -1.03 -21.16
CA PRO A 68 7.50 -2.48 -20.98
C PRO A 68 8.71 -2.88 -20.11
N GLY A 69 8.43 -3.42 -18.92
CA GLY A 69 9.47 -3.83 -17.95
C GLY A 69 9.98 -2.72 -17.04
N GLU A 70 9.43 -1.51 -17.13
CA GLU A 70 9.80 -0.38 -16.28
C GLU A 70 8.57 0.16 -15.53
N TYR A 71 8.62 0.09 -14.21
CA TYR A 71 7.54 0.58 -13.37
C TYR A 71 7.56 2.11 -13.27
N LEU A 72 6.37 2.70 -13.21
CA LEU A 72 6.16 4.14 -13.06
C LEU A 72 6.78 4.69 -11.77
N HIS A 73 6.70 3.92 -10.68
CA HIS A 73 7.30 4.30 -9.40
C HIS A 73 8.66 3.65 -9.23
N THR A 74 9.71 4.41 -8.94
CA THR A 74 11.02 3.85 -8.57
C THR A 74 11.00 3.31 -7.13
N GLU A 75 12.01 2.53 -6.73
CA GLU A 75 12.17 2.16 -5.31
C GLU A 75 12.33 3.40 -4.40
N GLU A 76 12.91 4.48 -4.93
CA GLU A 76 13.06 5.74 -4.20
C GLU A 76 11.71 6.41 -3.97
N ASP A 77 10.83 6.40 -4.98
CA ASP A 77 9.45 6.91 -4.84
C ASP A 77 8.67 6.10 -3.80
N ILE A 78 8.80 4.77 -3.83
CA ILE A 78 8.14 3.87 -2.87
C ILE A 78 8.65 4.16 -1.45
N ARG A 79 9.96 4.33 -1.28
CA ARG A 79 10.57 4.68 0.01
C ARG A 79 10.10 6.07 0.48
N ALA A 80 10.03 7.06 -0.40
CA ALA A 80 9.55 8.39 -0.06
C ALA A 80 8.07 8.35 0.37
N ALA A 81 7.22 7.64 -0.37
CA ALA A 81 5.81 7.45 -0.04
C ALA A 81 5.62 6.73 1.29
N MET A 82 6.40 5.67 1.58
CA MET A 82 6.39 5.01 2.89
C MET A 82 6.72 6.01 4.01
N GLN A 83 7.76 6.84 3.84
CA GLN A 83 8.17 7.80 4.87
C GLN A 83 7.12 8.88 5.10
N GLU A 84 6.54 9.43 4.03
CA GLU A 84 5.49 10.44 4.11
C GLU A 84 4.21 9.88 4.75
N LYS A 85 3.78 8.70 4.30
CA LYS A 85 2.44 8.18 4.58
C LYS A 85 2.38 7.34 5.84
N VAL A 86 3.38 6.51 6.14
CA VAL A 86 3.40 5.64 7.34
C VAL A 86 4.47 6.06 8.36
N GLY A 87 5.46 6.90 8.02
CA GLY A 87 6.48 7.41 8.94
C GLY A 87 7.72 6.52 9.07
N ARG A 88 8.80 7.00 9.73
CA ARG A 88 10.03 6.20 10.01
C ARG A 88 9.78 5.11 11.06
N GLN A 89 10.53 4.01 10.94
CA GLN A 89 10.79 3.11 12.08
C GLN A 89 11.64 3.84 13.12
#